data_AF-A0A6C0LLP4-F1
#
_entry.id   AF-A0A6C0LLP4-F1
#
_cell.length_a   1.000
_cell.length_b   1.000
_cell.length_c   1.000
_cell.angle_alpha   90.00
_cell.angle_beta   90.00
_cell.angle_gamma   90.00
#
_symmetry.space_group_name_H-M   'P 1'
#
loop_
_entity.id
_entity.type
_entity.pdbx_description
1 polymer ?
#
loop_
_entity_poly.entity_id
_entity_poly.type
_entity_poly.pdbx_seq_one_letter_code
_entity_poly.pdbx_strand_id
1 'polypeptide(L)'
;MDKNLKLLLEMIGLLGKLKECLTKKCKKEFEDSKKNKYMIEIEKLKDAFNNKKIDFITFANKKTSLEIKIIKEKQREELMKCQLKNCYDETRNMIRSSIETLTADDKKGTPLYVMASKYKKIFEKNNYELTQKVIDDLDIDSLKGKLNRMENDAKATKVAKPVAKAKATKPKAKH
;
A
#
# COMPACT_ATOMS: atom_id res chain seq x y z
N MET A 1 -17.35 -19.31 4.68
CA MET A 1 -16.52 -18.36 3.91
C MET A 1 -15.43 -17.87 4.84
N ASP A 2 -14.16 -17.93 4.43
CA ASP A 2 -13.03 -17.45 5.21
C ASP A 2 -13.22 -15.96 5.56
N LYS A 3 -12.93 -15.57 6.82
CA LYS A 3 -13.15 -14.21 7.32
C LYS A 3 -12.31 -13.18 6.54
N ASN A 4 -11.10 -13.54 6.14
CA ASN A 4 -10.22 -12.67 5.35
C ASN A 4 -10.72 -12.55 3.91
N LEU A 5 -11.23 -13.64 3.34
CA LEU A 5 -11.84 -13.60 2.00
C LEU A 5 -13.07 -12.69 1.96
N LYS A 6 -13.91 -12.72 2.99
CA LYS A 6 -15.08 -11.83 3.11
C LYS A 6 -14.65 -10.35 3.17
N LEU A 7 -13.68 -10.02 4.01
CA LEU A 7 -13.15 -8.65 4.14
C LEU A 7 -12.53 -8.15 2.82
N LEU A 8 -11.82 -9.01 2.11
CA LEU A 8 -11.25 -8.68 0.80
C LEU A 8 -12.33 -8.32 -0.23
N LEU A 9 -13.42 -9.11 -0.30
CA LEU A 9 -14.52 -8.86 -1.22
C LEU A 9 -15.26 -7.55 -0.89
N GLU A 10 -15.45 -7.26 0.40
CA GLU A 10 -16.03 -5.99 0.87
C GLU A 10 -15.16 -4.79 0.44
N MET A 11 -13.83 -4.89 0.60
CA MET A 11 -12.90 -3.85 0.14
C MET A 11 -12.95 -3.64 -1.37
N ILE A 12 -13.04 -4.71 -2.17
CA ILE A 12 -13.14 -4.61 -3.64
C ILE A 12 -14.43 -3.88 -4.02
N GLY A 13 -15.56 -4.20 -3.38
CA GLY A 13 -16.83 -3.52 -3.61
C GLY A 13 -16.78 -2.04 -3.26
N LEU A 14 -16.15 -1.68 -2.14
CA LEU A 14 -15.97 -0.29 -1.71
C LEU A 14 -15.04 0.49 -2.66
N LEU A 15 -13.96 -0.13 -3.13
CA LEU A 15 -13.06 0.46 -4.12
C LEU A 15 -13.80 0.76 -5.43
N GLY A 16 -14.67 -0.15 -5.87
CA GLY A 16 -15.52 0.04 -7.03
C GLY A 16 -16.43 1.27 -6.88
N LYS A 17 -17.14 1.36 -5.75
CA LYS A 17 -18.02 2.50 -5.44
C LYS A 17 -17.27 3.83 -5.37
N LEU A 18 -16.11 3.86 -4.72
CA LEU A 18 -15.29 5.07 -4.65
C LEU A 18 -14.81 5.49 -6.05
N LYS A 19 -14.31 4.54 -6.87
CA LYS A 19 -13.89 4.82 -8.24
C LYS A 19 -15.05 5.35 -9.09
N GLU A 20 -16.23 4.74 -8.97
CA GLU A 20 -17.43 5.21 -9.66
C GLU A 20 -17.80 6.64 -9.24
N CYS A 21 -17.78 6.93 -7.94
CA CYS A 21 -18.05 8.27 -7.45
C CYS A 21 -17.04 9.30 -7.99
N LEU A 22 -15.74 8.98 -7.93
CA LEU A 22 -14.69 9.87 -8.44
C LEU A 22 -14.83 10.13 -9.93
N THR A 23 -15.12 9.09 -10.73
CA THR A 23 -15.27 9.23 -12.19
C THR A 23 -16.54 9.97 -12.60
N LYS A 24 -17.59 9.96 -11.77
CA LYS A 24 -18.84 10.71 -12.02
C LYS A 24 -18.79 12.14 -11.48
N LYS A 25 -18.32 12.33 -10.25
CA LYS A 25 -18.43 13.61 -9.51
C LYS A 25 -17.13 14.41 -9.41
N CYS A 26 -15.97 13.78 -9.65
CA CYS A 26 -14.64 14.39 -9.57
C CYS A 26 -13.81 14.11 -10.82
N LYS A 27 -14.47 13.94 -11.98
CA LYS A 27 -13.84 13.45 -13.21
C LYS A 27 -12.63 14.28 -13.61
N LYS A 28 -12.75 15.61 -13.55
CA LYS A 28 -11.70 16.53 -13.96
C LYS A 28 -10.47 16.38 -13.08
N GLU A 29 -10.64 16.52 -11.77
CA GLU A 29 -9.58 16.39 -10.78
C GLU A 29 -8.95 14.99 -10.82
N PHE A 30 -9.76 13.97 -11.06
CA PHE A 30 -9.30 12.59 -11.18
C PHE A 30 -8.41 12.40 -12.40
N GLU A 31 -8.79 12.90 -13.57
CA GLU A 31 -7.93 12.81 -14.77
C GLU A 31 -6.68 13.70 -14.67
N ASP A 32 -6.79 14.90 -14.08
CA ASP A 32 -5.64 15.80 -13.93
C ASP A 32 -4.62 15.25 -12.92
N SER A 33 -5.07 14.54 -11.87
CA SER A 33 -4.18 13.85 -10.93
C SER A 33 -3.31 12.77 -11.59
N LYS A 34 -3.79 12.13 -12.66
CA LYS A 34 -3.04 11.11 -13.40
C LYS A 34 -1.94 11.70 -14.28
N LYS A 35 -2.06 12.96 -14.68
CA LYS A 35 -1.07 13.67 -15.51
C LYS A 35 0.12 14.20 -14.71
N ASN A 36 0.22 13.87 -13.42
CA ASN A 36 1.33 14.32 -12.59
C ASN A 36 2.68 13.80 -13.13
N LYS A 37 3.69 14.68 -13.19
CA LYS A 37 5.04 14.34 -13.69
C LYS A 37 5.66 13.11 -13.00
N TYR A 38 5.38 12.90 -11.72
CA TYR A 38 5.91 11.75 -10.98
C TYR A 38 5.25 10.43 -11.37
N MET A 39 4.04 10.45 -11.95
CA MET A 39 3.44 9.23 -12.52
C MET A 39 4.26 8.74 -13.71
N ILE A 40 4.73 9.65 -14.57
CA ILE A 40 5.63 9.35 -15.70
C ILE A 40 6.98 8.83 -15.17
N GLU A 41 7.51 9.41 -14.10
CA GLU A 41 8.75 8.91 -13.47
C GLU A 41 8.57 7.50 -12.88
N ILE A 42 7.41 7.19 -12.29
CA ILE A 42 7.09 5.84 -11.79
C ILE A 42 7.02 4.84 -12.95
N GLU A 43 6.47 5.21 -14.10
CA GLU A 43 6.45 4.33 -15.29
C GLU A 43 7.85 4.01 -15.79
N LYS A 44 8.71 5.03 -15.95
CA LYS A 44 10.13 4.82 -16.30
C LYS A 44 10.86 3.95 -15.28
N LEU A 45 10.54 4.11 -13.99
CA LEU A 45 11.10 3.31 -12.91
C LEU A 45 10.64 1.84 -12.99
N LYS A 46 9.37 1.59 -13.33
CA LYS A 46 8.84 0.24 -13.58
C LYS A 46 9.56 -0.42 -14.76
N ASP A 47 9.77 0.32 -15.85
CA ASP A 47 10.49 -0.20 -17.01
C ASP A 47 11.95 -0.52 -16.67
N ALA A 48 12.62 0.31 -15.88
CA ALA A 48 13.97 0.03 -15.41
C ALA A 48 14.03 -1.24 -14.56
N PHE A 49 13.04 -1.46 -13.69
CA PHE A 49 12.94 -2.68 -12.88
C PHE A 49 12.63 -3.92 -13.72
N ASN A 50 11.66 -3.84 -14.63
CA ASN A 50 11.28 -4.93 -15.53
C ASN A 50 12.44 -5.35 -16.45
N ASN A 51 13.24 -4.37 -16.90
CA ASN A 51 14.45 -4.60 -17.68
C ASN A 51 15.68 -4.96 -16.81
N LYS A 52 15.49 -5.25 -15.52
CA LYS A 52 16.54 -5.65 -14.55
C LYS A 52 17.69 -4.64 -14.42
N LYS A 53 17.47 -3.36 -14.76
CA LYS A 53 18.47 -2.29 -14.62
C LYS A 53 18.61 -1.81 -13.17
N ILE A 54 17.64 -2.11 -12.32
CA ILE A 54 17.63 -1.80 -10.89
C ILE A 54 17.10 -2.99 -10.10
N ASP A 55 17.56 -3.17 -8.87
CA ASP A 55 17.06 -4.20 -7.96
C ASP A 55 15.72 -3.80 -7.30
N PHE A 56 15.08 -4.77 -6.66
CA PHE A 56 13.78 -4.60 -6.01
C PHE A 56 13.78 -3.55 -4.89
N ILE A 57 14.84 -3.48 -4.07
CA ILE A 57 14.92 -2.52 -2.96
C ILE A 57 15.13 -1.11 -3.49
N THR A 58 15.99 -0.94 -4.50
CA THR A 58 16.16 0.35 -5.20
C THR A 58 14.85 0.80 -5.85
N PHE A 59 14.13 -0.13 -6.50
CA PHE A 59 12.81 0.13 -7.07
C PHE A 59 11.80 0.56 -6.00
N ALA A 60 11.66 -0.22 -4.92
CA ALA A 60 10.69 0.04 -3.85
C ALA A 60 10.93 1.39 -3.17
N ASN A 61 12.20 1.73 -2.88
CA ASN A 61 12.58 3.00 -2.28
C ASN A 61 12.24 4.20 -3.18
N LYS A 62 12.68 4.14 -4.45
CA LYS A 62 12.42 5.22 -5.42
C LYS A 62 10.92 5.39 -5.68
N LYS A 63 10.18 4.29 -5.85
CA LYS A 63 8.74 4.30 -6.08
C LYS A 63 8.00 4.94 -4.89
N THR A 64 8.35 4.53 -3.67
CA THR A 64 7.76 5.07 -2.43
C THR A 64 8.02 6.58 -2.31
N SER A 65 9.24 7.03 -2.61
CA SER A 65 9.58 8.46 -2.61
C SER A 65 8.73 9.25 -3.61
N LEU A 66 8.55 8.74 -4.82
CA LEU A 66 7.70 9.37 -5.85
C LEU A 66 6.23 9.40 -5.44
N GLU A 67 5.69 8.30 -4.88
CA GLU A 67 4.30 8.23 -4.40
C GLU A 67 4.06 9.25 -3.27
N ILE A 68 5.00 9.44 -2.36
CA ILE A 68 4.91 10.49 -1.31
C ILE A 68 4.94 11.89 -1.92
N LYS A 69 5.73 12.13 -2.97
CA LYS A 69 5.71 13.43 -3.67
C LYS A 69 4.35 13.69 -4.30
N ILE A 70 3.73 12.69 -4.94
CA ILE A 70 2.38 12.81 -5.53
C ILE A 70 1.35 13.25 -4.50
N ILE A 71 1.42 12.74 -3.26
CA ILE A 71 0.49 13.12 -2.17
C ILE A 71 0.53 14.63 -1.92
N LYS A 72 1.70 15.27 -2.07
CA LYS A 72 1.90 16.70 -1.81
C LYS A 72 1.63 17.59 -3.01
N GLU A 73 1.25 17.04 -4.16
CA GLU A 73 1.08 17.80 -5.39
C GLU A 73 -0.31 18.44 -5.46
N LYS A 74 -0.38 19.62 -6.08
CA LYS A 74 -1.61 20.40 -6.19
C LYS A 74 -2.77 19.63 -6.81
N GLN A 75 -2.52 18.84 -7.86
CA GLN A 75 -3.58 18.05 -8.51
C GLN A 75 -4.15 16.98 -7.56
N ARG A 76 -3.32 16.43 -6.67
CA ARG A 76 -3.77 15.49 -5.66
C ARG A 76 -4.59 16.19 -4.57
N GLU A 77 -4.15 17.36 -4.12
CA GLU A 77 -4.92 18.20 -3.18
C GLU A 77 -6.30 18.54 -3.75
N GLU A 78 -6.39 18.97 -5.01
CA GLU A 78 -7.67 19.29 -5.66
C GLU A 78 -8.59 18.06 -5.74
N LEU A 79 -8.03 16.90 -6.08
CA LEU A 79 -8.78 15.63 -6.05
C LEU A 79 -9.28 15.30 -4.64
N MET A 80 -8.45 15.48 -3.60
CA MET A 80 -8.86 15.22 -2.21
C MET A 80 -9.97 16.16 -1.76
N LYS A 81 -9.90 17.45 -2.12
CA LYS A 81 -10.99 18.41 -1.84
C LYS A 81 -12.29 17.97 -2.51
N CYS A 82 -12.24 17.54 -3.77
CA CYS A 82 -13.43 17.02 -4.45
C CYS A 82 -13.96 15.74 -3.80
N GLN A 83 -13.06 14.80 -3.47
CA GLN A 83 -13.39 13.52 -2.86
C GLN A 83 -14.07 13.71 -1.50
N LEU A 84 -13.55 14.60 -0.65
CA LEU A 84 -14.14 14.91 0.66
C LEU A 84 -15.48 15.66 0.55
N LYS A 85 -15.72 16.38 -0.55
CA LYS A 85 -16.99 17.09 -0.78
C LYS A 85 -18.08 16.19 -1.36
N ASN A 86 -17.72 15.37 -2.35
CA ASN A 86 -18.69 14.70 -3.23
C ASN A 86 -18.76 13.18 -3.05
N CYS A 87 -17.70 12.58 -2.50
CA CYS A 87 -17.50 11.14 -2.35
C CYS A 87 -17.08 10.77 -0.92
N TYR A 88 -17.57 11.53 0.06
CA TYR A 88 -17.14 11.46 1.45
C TYR A 88 -17.43 10.08 2.05
N ASP A 89 -18.67 9.59 1.89
CA ASP A 89 -19.09 8.32 2.47
C ASP A 89 -18.35 7.13 1.85
N GLU A 90 -18.15 7.13 0.54
CA GLU A 90 -17.37 6.10 -0.14
C GLU A 90 -15.92 6.10 0.34
N THR A 91 -15.34 7.29 0.54
CA THR A 91 -13.98 7.45 1.07
C THR A 91 -13.88 6.95 2.50
N ARG A 92 -14.80 7.38 3.35
CA ARG A 92 -14.88 7.00 4.76
C ARG A 92 -15.03 5.50 4.91
N ASN A 93 -15.93 4.89 4.16
CA ASN A 93 -16.15 3.44 4.22
C ASN A 93 -14.92 2.66 3.73
N MET A 94 -14.28 3.11 2.64
CA MET A 94 -13.06 2.48 2.12
C MET A 94 -11.92 2.51 3.14
N ILE A 95 -11.69 3.67 3.77
CA ILE A 95 -10.63 3.81 4.78
C ILE A 95 -10.97 2.98 6.03
N ARG A 96 -12.22 3.05 6.52
CA ARG A 96 -12.66 2.27 7.67
C ARG A 96 -12.46 0.78 7.46
N SER A 97 -12.90 0.26 6.32
CA SER A 97 -12.74 -1.15 5.95
C SER A 97 -11.26 -1.55 5.82
N SER A 98 -10.42 -0.66 5.28
CA SER A 98 -8.97 -0.90 5.21
C SER A 98 -8.33 -1.01 6.60
N ILE A 99 -8.71 -0.12 7.53
CA ILE A 99 -8.25 -0.15 8.92
C ILE A 99 -8.74 -1.42 9.63
N GLU A 100 -10.02 -1.75 9.49
CA GLU A 100 -10.62 -2.97 10.07
C GLU A 100 -9.91 -4.23 9.56
N THR A 101 -9.62 -4.30 8.27
CA THR A 101 -8.92 -5.44 7.67
C THR A 101 -7.48 -5.56 8.21
N LEU A 102 -6.74 -4.46 8.28
CA LEU A 102 -5.35 -4.47 8.78
C LEU A 102 -5.27 -4.70 10.31
N THR A 103 -6.32 -4.38 11.06
CA THR A 103 -6.40 -4.63 12.50
C THR A 103 -7.03 -5.97 12.85
N ALA A 104 -7.65 -6.66 11.88
CA ALA A 104 -8.16 -8.02 12.04
C ALA A 104 -7.06 -9.10 11.92
N ASP A 105 -5.87 -8.73 11.40
CA ASP A 105 -4.68 -9.58 11.34
C ASP A 105 -4.22 -9.99 12.77
N ASP A 106 -3.86 -11.26 12.94
CA ASP A 106 -3.39 -11.82 14.20
C ASP A 106 -1.97 -11.35 14.56
N LYS A 107 -1.21 -10.85 13.57
CA LYS A 107 0.15 -10.35 13.73
C LYS A 107 0.19 -8.89 14.17
N LYS A 108 -0.21 -8.68 15.43
CA LYS A 108 -0.27 -7.36 16.10
C LYS A 108 1.04 -6.57 16.14
N GLY A 109 2.18 -7.20 15.88
CA GLY A 109 3.50 -6.55 15.87
C GLY A 109 3.93 -5.96 14.53
N THR A 110 3.16 -6.17 13.45
CA THR A 110 3.60 -5.70 12.12
C THR A 110 3.51 -4.18 11.98
N PRO A 111 4.40 -3.54 11.19
CA PRO A 111 4.31 -2.09 10.95
C PRO A 111 2.94 -1.64 10.42
N LEU A 112 2.28 -2.47 9.60
CA LEU A 112 0.95 -2.17 9.07
C LEU A 112 -0.15 -2.28 10.14
N TYR A 113 -0.10 -3.26 11.04
CA TYR A 113 -1.03 -3.34 12.17
C TYR A 113 -0.88 -2.15 13.11
N VAL A 114 0.37 -1.77 13.45
CA VAL A 114 0.65 -0.63 14.35
C VAL A 114 0.11 0.66 13.75
N MET A 115 0.34 0.87 12.44
CA MET A 115 -0.21 1.99 11.68
C MET A 115 -1.75 1.96 11.70
N ALA A 116 -2.37 0.84 11.32
CA ALA A 116 -3.84 0.75 11.29
C ALA A 116 -4.47 0.97 12.67
N SER A 117 -3.85 0.48 13.73
CA SER A 117 -4.28 0.71 15.12
C SER A 117 -4.18 2.18 15.53
N LYS A 118 -3.12 2.90 15.10
CA LYS A 118 -2.99 4.35 15.30
C LYS A 118 -4.16 5.09 14.65
N TYR A 119 -4.45 4.81 13.38
CA TYR A 119 -5.53 5.50 12.66
C TYR A 119 -6.92 5.08 13.14
N LYS A 120 -7.12 3.82 13.56
CA LYS A 120 -8.37 3.40 14.22
C LYS A 120 -8.71 4.32 15.41
N LYS A 121 -7.74 4.56 16.30
CA LYS A 121 -7.92 5.46 17.46
C LYS A 121 -8.20 6.90 17.06
N ILE A 122 -7.52 7.41 16.03
CA ILE A 122 -7.74 8.77 15.50
C ILE A 122 -9.19 8.90 14.99
N PHE A 123 -9.65 7.90 14.23
CA PHE A 123 -11.01 7.89 13.70
C PHE A 123 -12.05 7.80 14.82
N GLU A 124 -11.88 6.87 15.76
CA GLU A 124 -12.78 6.73 16.91
C GLU A 124 -12.87 8.03 17.74
N LYS A 125 -11.74 8.71 17.97
CA LYS A 125 -11.69 9.98 18.71
C LYS A 125 -12.39 11.14 17.98
N ASN A 126 -12.36 11.14 16.66
CA ASN A 126 -12.91 12.21 15.82
C ASN A 126 -14.26 11.85 15.21
N ASN A 127 -15.05 10.94 15.83
CA ASN A 127 -16.34 10.47 15.30
C ASN A 127 -16.28 9.98 13.84
N TYR A 128 -15.15 9.42 13.44
CA TYR A 128 -14.84 8.94 12.09
C TYR A 128 -14.91 10.04 11.02
N GLU A 129 -14.65 11.30 11.40
CA GLU A 129 -14.52 12.39 10.44
C GLU A 129 -13.20 12.34 9.69
N LEU A 130 -13.28 12.52 8.37
CA LEU A 130 -12.12 12.59 7.49
C LEU A 130 -11.74 14.03 7.21
N THR A 131 -10.48 14.35 7.49
CA THR A 131 -9.83 15.55 6.96
C THR A 131 -8.81 15.15 5.92
N GLN A 132 -8.49 16.07 5.01
CA GLN A 132 -7.45 15.83 4.02
C GLN A 132 -6.11 15.44 4.69
N LYS A 133 -5.75 16.12 5.77
CA LYS A 133 -4.54 15.82 6.55
C LYS A 133 -4.53 14.38 7.05
N VAL A 134 -5.65 13.88 7.59
CA VAL A 134 -5.73 12.49 8.07
C VAL A 134 -5.53 11.49 6.93
N ILE A 135 -6.08 11.77 5.74
CA ILE A 135 -5.91 10.92 4.56
C ILE A 135 -4.46 10.94 4.07
N ASP A 136 -3.86 12.13 3.96
CA ASP A 136 -2.48 12.29 3.49
C ASP A 136 -1.49 11.61 4.46
N ASP A 137 -1.68 11.81 5.77
CA ASP A 137 -0.86 11.17 6.80
C ASP A 137 -1.01 9.63 6.75
N LEU A 138 -2.24 9.12 6.56
CA LEU A 138 -2.51 7.68 6.42
C LEU A 138 -1.82 7.10 5.19
N ASP A 139 -1.94 7.74 4.02
CA ASP A 139 -1.33 7.28 2.78
C ASP A 139 0.21 7.26 2.90
N ILE A 140 0.81 8.30 3.48
CA ILE A 140 2.27 8.37 3.71
C ILE A 140 2.72 7.27 4.68
N ASP A 141 2.03 7.11 5.81
CA ASP A 141 2.38 6.08 6.80
C ASP A 141 2.21 4.67 6.23
N SER A 142 1.19 4.44 5.40
CA SER A 142 0.97 3.17 4.70
C SER A 142 2.09 2.86 3.72
N LEU A 143 2.53 3.84 2.93
CA LEU A 143 3.65 3.70 1.99
C LEU A 143 4.97 3.36 2.72
N LYS A 144 5.28 4.09 3.80
CA LYS A 144 6.46 3.83 4.64
C LYS A 144 6.38 2.46 5.33
N GLY A 145 5.22 2.09 5.86
CA GLY A 145 5.01 0.79 6.50
C GLY A 145 5.20 -0.38 5.53
N LYS A 146 4.71 -0.26 4.30
CA LYS A 146 4.95 -1.24 3.23
C LYS A 146 6.43 -1.35 2.88
N LEU A 147 7.11 -0.21 2.70
CA LEU A 147 8.55 -0.19 2.39
C LEU A 147 9.38 -0.87 3.49
N ASN A 148 9.14 -0.51 4.76
CA ASN A 148 9.83 -1.12 5.90
C ASN A 148 9.62 -2.65 5.94
N ARG A 149 8.40 -3.12 5.65
CA ARG A 149 8.12 -4.56 5.55
C ARG A 149 8.92 -5.21 4.42
N MET A 150 8.92 -4.62 3.23
CA MET A 150 9.66 -5.13 2.07
C MET A 150 11.16 -5.22 2.34
N GLU A 151 11.75 -4.22 3.01
CA GLU A 151 13.16 -4.23 3.39
C GLU A 151 13.48 -5.31 4.43
N ASN A 152 12.60 -5.50 5.42
CA ASN A 152 12.77 -6.54 6.44
C ASN A 152 12.67 -7.95 5.83
N ASP A 153 11.68 -8.17 4.95
CA ASP A 153 11.48 -9.46 4.27
C ASP A 153 12.69 -9.80 3.38
N ALA A 154 13.26 -8.80 2.68
CA ALA A 154 14.46 -8.95 1.86
C ALA A 154 15.73 -9.23 2.68
N LYS A 155 15.88 -8.62 3.87
CA LYS A 155 16.97 -8.94 4.82
C LYS A 155 16.84 -10.37 5.33
N ALA A 156 15.64 -10.78 5.74
CA ALA A 156 15.38 -12.13 6.23
C ALA A 156 15.68 -13.21 5.18
N THR A 157 15.39 -12.95 3.90
CA THR A 157 15.70 -13.88 2.80
C THR A 157 17.20 -13.96 2.49
N LYS A 158 17.97 -12.86 2.61
CA LYS A 158 19.44 -12.88 2.46
C LYS A 158 20.17 -13.64 3.58
N VAL A 159 19.58 -13.68 4.78
CA VAL A 159 20.13 -14.45 5.92
C VAL A 159 19.83 -15.95 5.79
N ALA A 160 18.87 -16.35 4.96
CA ALA A 160 18.36 -17.71 4.87
C ALA A 160 18.64 -18.42 3.53
N LYS A 161 19.92 -18.68 3.16
CA LYS A 161 20.45 -19.95 2.56
C LYS A 161 21.84 -19.81 1.90
N PRO A 162 22.65 -20.91 1.76
CA PRO A 162 22.30 -22.31 2.02
C PRO A 162 23.25 -23.07 2.98
N VAL A 163 22.68 -23.82 3.94
CA VAL A 163 23.35 -25.03 4.45
C VAL A 163 22.96 -26.19 3.54
N ALA A 164 23.63 -26.29 2.39
CA ALA A 164 23.69 -27.53 1.64
C ALA A 164 24.87 -28.34 2.20
N LYS A 165 24.64 -29.13 3.26
CA LYS A 165 25.58 -30.21 3.60
C LYS A 165 25.31 -31.38 2.65
N ALA A 166 26.07 -31.43 1.56
CA ALA A 166 26.21 -32.65 0.78
C ALA A 166 26.89 -33.72 1.68
N LYS A 167 26.10 -34.66 2.19
CA LYS A 167 26.62 -35.86 2.85
C LYS A 167 27.06 -36.81 1.73
N ALA A 168 28.35 -36.81 1.42
CA ALA A 168 28.94 -37.77 0.49
C ALA A 168 28.86 -39.18 1.09
N THR A 169 27.93 -40.00 0.60
CA THR A 169 27.93 -41.45 0.82
C THR A 169 28.91 -42.09 -0.16
N LYS A 170 29.99 -42.67 0.38
CA LYS A 170 30.95 -43.52 -0.37
C LYS A 170 30.25 -44.75 -0.97
N PRO A 171 30.67 -45.23 -2.15
CA PRO A 171 30.14 -46.44 -2.75
C PRO A 171 30.66 -47.70 -2.04
N LYS A 172 29.78 -48.66 -1.75
CA LYS A 172 30.18 -50.03 -1.40
C LYS A 172 30.55 -50.79 -2.68
N ALA A 173 31.77 -51.30 -2.70
CA ALA A 173 32.25 -52.24 -3.71
C ALA A 173 31.43 -53.54 -3.69
N LYS A 174 31.13 -54.06 -4.88
CA LYS A 174 30.63 -55.41 -5.08
C LYS A 174 31.79 -56.39 -4.89
N HIS A 175 31.58 -57.44 -4.11
CA HIS A 175 32.28 -58.71 -4.22
C HIS A 175 31.29 -59.74 -4.76
#